data_AF-A0A6V7HNI0-F1
#
_entry.id   AF-A0A6V7HNI0-F1
#
_cell.length_a   1.000
_cell.length_b   1.000
_cell.length_c   1.000
_cell.angle_alpha   90.00
_cell.angle_beta   90.00
_cell.angle_gamma   90.00
#
_symmetry.space_group_name_H-M   'P 1'
#
loop_
_entity.id
_entity.type
_entity.pdbx_description
1 polymer ?
#
loop_
_entity_poly.entity_id
_entity_poly.type
_entity_poly.pdbx_seq_one_letter_code
_entity_poly.pdbx_strand_id
1 'polypeptide(L)'
;VDVTANQDEISGHETFQLEFDRVTKRWYIRTMQDRYWSLEAGGGIQASDHKRSSNALFDLVWQHEDGTVALRANNGKFLATKRSGHLYANSDSPNSGDSDASKYYFYLMNRPILVLRCEQGFVGPKSAASPKLECNKAGYETIRVERCERGIVRFK
;
A
#
# COMPACT_ATOMS: atom_id res chain seq x y z
N VAL A 1 8.19 18.74 -3.23
CA VAL A 1 6.71 18.72 -3.22
C VAL A 1 6.28 17.92 -2.01
N ASP A 2 5.51 18.52 -1.10
CA ASP A 2 5.00 17.82 0.07
C ASP A 2 3.91 16.83 -0.33
N VAL A 3 3.82 15.71 0.38
CA VAL A 3 2.73 14.75 0.20
C VAL A 3 1.57 15.14 1.13
N THR A 4 0.38 15.31 0.54
CA THR A 4 -0.84 15.74 1.25
C THR A 4 -2.04 14.85 0.91
N ALA A 5 -2.85 14.51 1.90
CA ALA A 5 -4.14 13.85 1.76
C ALA A 5 -5.27 14.88 1.79
N ASN A 6 -5.59 15.49 0.65
CA ASN A 6 -6.55 16.59 0.53
C ASN A 6 -7.29 16.64 -0.82
N GLN A 7 -7.30 15.52 -1.55
CA GLN A 7 -7.95 15.39 -2.85
C GLN A 7 -9.13 14.42 -2.76
N ASP A 8 -10.20 14.70 -3.49
CA ASP A 8 -11.41 13.86 -3.57
C ASP A 8 -11.38 12.89 -4.76
N GLU A 9 -10.60 13.20 -5.79
CA GLU A 9 -10.49 12.40 -7.02
C GLU A 9 -9.22 11.55 -7.04
N ILE A 10 -9.29 10.36 -7.67
CA ILE A 10 -8.13 9.48 -7.85
C ILE A 10 -7.61 9.67 -9.28
N SER A 11 -6.56 10.46 -9.43
CA SER A 11 -5.84 10.66 -10.69
C SER A 11 -4.48 9.94 -10.68
N GLY A 12 -3.61 10.26 -11.65
CA GLY A 12 -2.22 9.84 -11.63
C GLY A 12 -1.43 10.42 -10.45
N HIS A 13 -1.83 11.57 -9.90
CA HIS A 13 -1.16 12.20 -8.77
C HIS A 13 -1.44 11.50 -7.44
N GLU A 14 -2.60 10.84 -7.31
CA GLU A 14 -3.01 10.04 -6.15
C GLU A 14 -2.67 8.54 -6.35
N THR A 15 -2.10 8.18 -7.50
CA THR A 15 -1.70 6.81 -7.81
C THR A 15 -0.19 6.65 -7.66
N PHE A 16 0.23 5.76 -6.76
CA PHE A 16 1.63 5.49 -6.48
C PHE A 16 2.02 4.07 -6.86
N GLN A 17 3.23 3.90 -7.36
CA GLN A 17 3.84 2.59 -7.56
C GLN A 17 4.55 2.13 -6.29
N LEU A 18 4.16 0.98 -5.78
CA LEU A 18 4.87 0.30 -4.70
C LEU A 18 5.99 -0.59 -5.27
N GLU A 19 7.22 -0.39 -4.79
CA GLU A 19 8.39 -1.16 -5.20
C GLU A 19 9.01 -1.84 -3.97
N PHE A 20 8.87 -3.17 -3.90
CA PHE A 20 9.41 -3.94 -2.78
C PHE A 20 10.92 -4.10 -2.88
N ASP A 21 11.63 -3.65 -1.86
CA ASP A 21 13.06 -3.89 -1.71
C ASP A 21 13.30 -5.24 -1.02
N ARG A 22 13.96 -6.15 -1.75
CA ARG A 22 14.20 -7.52 -1.27
C ARG A 22 15.24 -7.61 -0.16
N VAL A 23 16.10 -6.60 0.00
CA VAL A 23 17.19 -6.57 1.00
C VAL A 23 16.63 -6.13 2.34
N THR A 24 15.98 -4.97 2.38
CA THR A 24 15.43 -4.39 3.61
C THR A 24 14.06 -4.93 3.96
N LYS A 25 13.36 -5.57 3.01
CA LYS A 25 11.95 -5.99 3.13
C LYS A 25 10.99 -4.81 3.34
N ARG A 26 11.34 -3.65 2.79
CA ARG A 26 10.59 -2.39 2.89
C ARG A 26 10.18 -1.91 1.51
N TRP A 27 9.34 -0.89 1.45
CA TRP A 27 8.74 -0.41 0.21
C TRP A 27 9.26 0.97 -0.13
N TYR A 28 9.58 1.17 -1.42
CA TYR A 28 9.59 2.50 -2.02
C TYR A 28 8.20 2.83 -2.54
N ILE A 29 7.82 4.10 -2.44
CA ILE A 29 6.56 4.63 -2.96
C ILE A 29 6.91 5.67 -4.02
N ARG A 30 6.69 5.35 -5.30
CA ARG A 30 7.06 6.18 -6.45
C ARG A 30 5.84 6.87 -7.05
N THR A 31 5.98 8.15 -7.38
CA THR A 31 4.93 8.96 -8.04
C THR A 31 4.94 8.79 -9.56
N MET A 32 3.90 9.29 -10.24
CA MET A 32 3.83 9.34 -11.71
C MET A 32 4.95 10.17 -12.37
N GLN A 33 5.69 10.98 -11.60
CA GLN A 33 6.77 11.85 -12.08
C GLN A 33 8.17 11.27 -11.80
N ASP A 34 8.25 9.97 -11.53
CA ASP A 34 9.52 9.29 -11.17
C ASP A 34 10.23 9.92 -9.97
N ARG A 35 9.41 10.30 -8.96
CA ARG A 35 9.89 10.77 -7.66
C ARG A 35 9.54 9.74 -6.59
N TYR A 36 10.36 9.63 -5.57
CA TYR A 36 10.10 8.78 -4.43
C TYR A 36 9.62 9.62 -3.25
N TRP A 37 8.68 9.06 -2.49
CA TRP A 37 8.41 9.57 -1.14
C TRP A 37 9.70 9.50 -0.32
N SER A 38 10.04 10.56 0.40
CA SER A 38 11.23 10.69 1.24
C SER A 38 10.85 11.30 2.59
N LEU A 39 11.43 10.75 3.66
CA LEU A 39 11.44 11.35 4.97
C LEU A 39 12.46 12.50 5.02
N GLU A 40 11.98 13.70 5.34
CA GLU A 40 12.81 14.88 5.53
C GLU A 40 13.24 15.07 6.99
N ALA A 41 14.27 15.89 7.22
CA ALA A 41 14.87 16.10 8.55
C ALA A 41 13.87 16.56 9.63
N GLY A 42 12.81 17.28 9.25
CA GLY A 42 11.75 17.68 10.17
C GLY A 42 10.78 16.55 10.55
N GLY A 43 10.71 15.48 9.77
CA GLY A 43 9.68 14.44 9.85
C GLY A 43 8.62 14.55 8.75
N GLY A 44 8.64 15.61 7.93
CA GLY A 44 7.74 15.74 6.78
C GLY A 44 8.01 14.72 5.70
N ILE A 45 6.98 14.36 4.94
CA ILE A 45 7.10 13.47 3.78
C ILE A 45 7.00 14.29 2.50
N GLN A 46 8.02 14.17 1.65
CA GLN A 46 8.07 14.84 0.35
C GLN A 46 8.21 13.83 -0.78
N ALA A 47 7.87 14.23 -2.00
CA ALA A 47 8.06 13.47 -3.22
C ALA A 47 8.91 14.27 -4.22
N SER A 48 10.11 14.68 -3.80
CA SER A 48 11.02 15.52 -4.59
C SER A 48 12.18 14.76 -5.19
N ASP A 49 12.59 13.64 -4.56
CA ASP A 49 13.81 12.95 -4.91
C ASP A 49 13.63 11.95 -6.05
N HIS A 50 14.54 11.97 -7.01
CA HIS A 50 14.63 10.96 -8.08
C HIS A 50 15.41 9.71 -7.66
N LYS A 51 16.17 9.79 -6.58
CA LYS A 51 17.08 8.73 -6.15
C LYS A 51 16.47 7.97 -4.99
N ARG A 52 16.62 6.65 -5.02
CA ARG A 52 16.34 5.81 -3.86
C ARG A 52 17.34 6.13 -2.74
N SER A 53 16.84 6.17 -1.51
CA SER A 53 17.64 6.35 -0.30
C SER A 53 17.02 5.58 0.87
N SER A 54 17.71 5.49 2.00
CA SER A 54 17.15 4.90 3.23
C SER A 54 15.93 5.67 3.73
N ASN A 55 15.90 6.98 3.52
CA ASN A 55 14.76 7.84 3.89
C ASN A 55 13.55 7.66 2.96
N ALA A 56 13.72 7.02 1.80
CA ALA A 56 12.63 6.69 0.89
C ALA A 56 12.03 5.30 1.12
N LEU A 57 12.52 4.57 2.12
CA LEU A 57 11.99 3.27 2.52
C LEU A 57 10.94 3.42 3.62
N PHE A 58 9.84 2.71 3.46
CA PHE A 58 8.74 2.65 4.41
C PHE A 58 8.37 1.20 4.73
N ASP A 59 8.09 0.91 6.00
CA ASP A 59 7.35 -0.32 6.34
C ASP A 59 5.88 -0.09 6.06
N LEU A 60 5.22 -1.09 5.46
CA LEU A 60 3.79 -1.11 5.26
C LEU A 60 3.20 -2.12 6.24
N VAL A 61 2.58 -1.62 7.31
CA VAL A 61 2.15 -2.42 8.47
C VAL A 61 0.63 -2.59 8.43
N TRP A 62 0.20 -3.81 8.12
CA TRP A 62 -1.21 -4.19 8.11
C TRP A 62 -1.80 -4.21 9.52
N GLN A 63 -2.93 -3.53 9.71
CA GLN A 63 -3.68 -3.54 10.96
C GLN A 63 -4.74 -4.65 10.88
N HIS A 64 -4.46 -5.78 11.55
CA HIS A 64 -5.31 -6.97 11.46
C HIS A 64 -6.75 -6.77 11.96
N GLU A 65 -6.96 -5.81 12.86
CA GLU A 65 -8.25 -5.57 13.52
C GLU A 65 -9.29 -4.89 12.61
N ASP A 66 -8.85 -3.92 11.80
CA ASP A 66 -9.74 -3.07 10.99
C ASP A 66 -9.41 -3.04 9.50
N GLY A 67 -8.35 -3.74 9.08
CA GLY A 67 -7.91 -3.81 7.69
C GLY A 67 -7.28 -2.53 7.15
N THR A 68 -6.92 -1.59 8.03
CA THR A 68 -6.15 -0.41 7.65
C THR A 68 -4.67 -0.73 7.51
N VAL A 69 -3.92 0.22 6.95
CA VAL A 69 -2.48 0.15 6.78
C VAL A 69 -1.86 1.34 7.48
N ALA A 70 -0.78 1.12 8.21
CA ALA A 70 0.08 2.17 8.73
C ALA A 70 1.43 2.15 8.00
N LEU A 71 2.03 3.32 7.81
CA LEU A 71 3.33 3.46 7.17
C LEU A 71 4.36 3.90 8.20
N ARG A 72 5.49 3.18 8.33
CA ARG A 72 6.58 3.55 9.24
C ARG A 72 7.80 4.01 8.46
N ALA A 73 8.25 5.23 8.74
CA ALA A 73 9.41 5.84 8.10
C ALA A 73 10.73 5.39 8.74
N ASN A 74 11.84 5.83 8.15
CA ASN A 74 13.19 5.44 8.56
C ASN A 74 13.60 5.98 9.96
N ASN A 75 12.91 6.99 10.48
CA ASN A 75 13.08 7.46 11.87
C ASN A 75 12.34 6.58 12.90
N GLY A 76 11.73 5.47 12.47
CA GLY A 76 10.99 4.54 13.33
C GLY A 76 9.58 5.01 13.70
N LYS A 77 9.15 6.19 13.25
CA LYS A 77 7.82 6.74 13.52
C LYS A 77 6.83 6.39 12.41
N PHE A 78 5.57 6.27 12.78
CA PHE A 78 4.46 6.15 11.85
C PHE A 78 4.09 7.50 11.23
N LEU A 79 3.67 7.46 9.97
CA LEU A 79 3.14 8.60 9.24
C LEU A 79 1.76 8.94 9.77
N ALA A 80 1.58 10.15 10.26
CA ALA A 80 0.29 10.74 10.59
C ALA A 80 -0.08 11.86 9.60
N THR A 81 -1.36 12.01 9.32
CA THR A 81 -1.92 13.10 8.53
C THR A 81 -2.25 14.28 9.44
N LYS A 82 -1.66 15.45 9.18
CA LYS A 82 -2.03 16.70 9.88
C LYS A 82 -3.42 17.17 9.43
N ARG A 83 -4.06 18.06 10.20
CA ARG A 83 -5.34 18.69 9.80
C ARG A 83 -5.29 19.40 8.45
N SER A 84 -4.11 19.85 8.04
CA SER A 84 -3.85 20.46 6.73
C SER A 84 -3.65 19.44 5.59
N GLY A 85 -3.74 18.14 5.87
CA GLY A 85 -3.52 17.05 4.92
C GLY A 85 -2.07 16.59 4.80
N HIS A 86 -1.08 17.37 5.24
CA HIS A 86 0.33 16.99 5.14
C HIS A 86 0.67 15.71 5.92
N LEU A 87 1.43 14.82 5.30
CA LEU A 87 1.95 13.62 5.95
C LEU A 87 3.23 13.90 6.74
N TYR A 88 3.34 13.30 7.93
CA TYR A 88 4.44 13.52 8.85
C TYR A 88 4.77 12.27 9.67
N ALA A 89 6.03 11.87 9.75
CA ALA A 89 6.49 10.73 10.53
C ALA A 89 6.80 11.13 11.98
N ASN A 90 5.78 11.27 12.82
CA ASN A 90 5.90 11.64 14.22
C ASN A 90 5.11 10.76 15.20
N SER A 91 4.30 9.83 14.71
CA SER A 91 3.45 8.99 15.55
C SER A 91 4.24 7.78 16.07
N ASP A 92 4.09 7.46 17.35
CA ASP A 92 4.76 6.31 17.98
C ASP A 92 4.02 4.99 17.75
N SER A 93 2.72 5.04 17.52
CA SER A 93 1.92 3.86 17.18
C SER A 93 0.78 4.22 16.23
N PRO A 94 0.34 3.29 15.36
CA PRO A 94 -0.80 3.54 14.46
C PRO A 94 -2.10 3.89 15.21
N ASN A 95 -2.17 3.48 16.48
CA ASN A 95 -3.31 3.64 17.38
C ASN A 95 -3.05 4.70 18.47
N SER A 96 -2.07 5.59 18.30
CA SER A 96 -1.70 6.56 19.33
C SER A 96 -2.80 7.64 19.47
N GLY A 97 -3.53 7.63 20.60
CA GLY A 97 -4.51 8.65 20.97
C GLY A 97 -5.85 8.56 20.21
N ASP A 98 -6.64 9.64 20.28
CA ASP A 98 -8.00 9.74 19.68
C ASP A 98 -8.01 9.92 18.15
N SER A 99 -6.90 9.70 17.44
CA SER A 99 -6.84 9.97 16.00
C SER A 99 -6.43 8.76 15.17
N ASP A 100 -7.32 8.34 14.26
CA ASP A 100 -7.03 7.45 13.12
C ASP A 100 -6.11 8.13 12.06
N ALA A 101 -5.41 9.21 12.41
CA ALA A 101 -4.59 9.99 11.50
C ALA A 101 -3.38 9.21 10.92
N SER A 102 -3.00 8.10 11.57
CA SER A 102 -1.93 7.20 11.13
C SER A 102 -2.43 5.94 10.42
N LYS A 103 -3.75 5.84 10.16
CA LYS A 103 -4.39 4.70 9.49
C LYS A 103 -4.87 5.09 8.11
N TYR A 104 -4.51 4.27 7.12
CA TYR A 104 -4.81 4.51 5.71
C TYR A 104 -5.52 3.30 5.12
N TYR A 105 -6.39 3.55 4.14
CA TYR A 105 -6.95 2.47 3.31
C TYR A 105 -6.09 2.28 2.07
N PHE A 106 -5.79 1.03 1.74
CA PHE A 106 -4.98 0.67 0.59
C PHE A 106 -5.86 0.08 -0.52
N TYR A 107 -5.64 0.53 -1.75
CA TYR A 107 -6.30 -0.03 -2.94
C TYR A 107 -5.28 -0.39 -4.02
N LEU A 108 -5.32 -1.64 -4.48
CA LEU A 108 -4.52 -2.07 -5.62
C LEU A 108 -5.20 -1.65 -6.92
N MET A 109 -4.76 -0.52 -7.47
CA MET A 109 -5.47 0.13 -8.57
C MET A 109 -5.35 -0.61 -9.90
N ASN A 110 -4.17 -1.15 -10.18
CA ASN A 110 -3.77 -1.70 -11.48
C ASN A 110 -3.94 -3.23 -11.57
N ARG A 111 -4.82 -3.82 -10.76
CA ARG A 111 -5.19 -5.24 -10.83
C ARG A 111 -6.71 -5.44 -10.70
N PRO A 112 -7.51 -4.93 -11.66
CA PRO A 112 -8.95 -5.25 -11.72
C PRO A 112 -9.21 -6.74 -12.02
N ILE A 113 -8.21 -7.43 -12.58
CA ILE A 113 -8.17 -8.86 -12.82
C ILE A 113 -6.86 -9.38 -12.26
N LEU A 114 -6.91 -10.46 -11.49
CA LEU A 114 -5.75 -11.14 -10.91
C LEU A 114 -5.59 -12.53 -11.50
N VAL A 115 -4.34 -12.95 -11.63
CA VAL A 115 -3.94 -14.34 -11.75
C VAL A 115 -3.04 -14.62 -10.55
N LEU A 116 -3.40 -15.63 -9.75
CA LEU A 116 -2.65 -16.01 -8.57
C LEU A 116 -1.80 -17.24 -8.87
N ARG A 117 -0.54 -17.19 -8.47
CA ARG A 117 0.43 -18.28 -8.64
C ARG A 117 1.27 -18.38 -7.39
N CYS A 118 1.45 -19.60 -6.89
CA CYS A 118 2.43 -19.92 -5.86
C CYS A 118 3.54 -20.80 -6.44
N GLU A 119 4.42 -21.33 -5.58
CA GLU A 119 5.53 -22.18 -6.00
C GLU A 119 5.07 -23.49 -6.67
N GLN A 120 3.86 -23.95 -6.35
CA GLN A 120 3.31 -25.25 -6.79
C GLN A 120 2.47 -25.16 -8.08
N GLY A 121 2.11 -23.95 -8.52
CA GLY A 121 1.26 -23.76 -9.70
C GLY A 121 0.32 -22.56 -9.57
N PHE A 122 -0.67 -22.52 -10.46
CA PHE A 122 -1.72 -21.50 -10.42
C PHE A 122 -2.81 -21.85 -9.41
N VAL A 123 -3.45 -20.80 -8.91
CA VAL A 123 -4.61 -20.90 -8.01
C VAL A 123 -5.90 -20.80 -8.81
N GLY A 124 -6.84 -21.70 -8.57
CA GLY A 124 -8.17 -21.66 -9.17
C GLY A 124 -9.08 -22.76 -8.61
N PRO A 125 -10.38 -22.75 -8.93
CA PRO A 125 -11.32 -23.81 -8.58
C PRO A 125 -10.83 -25.18 -9.07
N LYS A 126 -11.08 -26.21 -8.27
CA LYS A 126 -10.74 -27.60 -8.62
C LYS A 126 -11.38 -28.03 -9.92
N SER A 127 -12.66 -27.69 -10.10
CA SER A 127 -13.43 -27.95 -11.32
C SER A 127 -14.61 -26.97 -11.42
N ALA A 128 -15.26 -26.89 -12.58
CA ALA A 128 -16.44 -26.05 -12.79
C ALA A 128 -17.61 -26.37 -11.82
N ALA A 129 -17.64 -27.58 -11.26
CA ALA A 129 -18.67 -28.04 -10.33
C ALA A 129 -18.28 -27.87 -8.85
N SER A 130 -17.05 -27.44 -8.54
CA SER A 130 -16.55 -27.34 -7.16
C SER A 130 -15.94 -25.97 -6.89
N PRO A 131 -16.48 -25.19 -5.93
CA PRO A 131 -15.92 -23.90 -5.56
C PRO A 131 -14.62 -24.01 -4.74
N LYS A 132 -14.15 -25.23 -4.44
CA LYS A 132 -12.91 -25.44 -3.70
C LYS A 132 -11.73 -24.98 -4.54
N LEU A 133 -10.89 -24.09 -3.99
CA LEU A 133 -9.66 -23.65 -4.64
C LEU A 133 -8.53 -24.68 -4.44
N GLU A 134 -7.75 -24.89 -5.49
CA GLU A 134 -6.48 -25.61 -5.52
C GLU A 134 -5.37 -24.66 -5.98
N CYS A 135 -4.13 -24.89 -5.54
CA CYS A 135 -2.97 -24.02 -5.79
C CYS A 135 -1.83 -24.68 -6.58
N ASN A 136 -2.12 -25.79 -7.24
CA ASN A 136 -1.16 -26.60 -8.01
C ASN A 136 -1.64 -26.82 -9.46
N LYS A 137 -2.50 -25.94 -9.98
CA LYS A 137 -3.03 -26.07 -11.34
C LYS A 137 -1.95 -25.72 -12.37
N ALA A 138 -1.95 -26.44 -13.49
CA ALA A 138 -1.09 -26.14 -14.64
C ALA A 138 -1.57 -24.92 -15.44
N GLY A 139 -2.90 -24.73 -15.55
CA GLY A 139 -3.52 -23.58 -16.20
C GLY A 139 -3.93 -22.51 -15.19
N TYR A 140 -3.83 -21.25 -15.60
CA TYR A 140 -4.30 -20.12 -14.79
C TYR A 140 -5.79 -19.88 -14.95
N GLU A 141 -6.37 -19.23 -13.95
CA GLU A 141 -7.70 -18.66 -14.03
C GLU A 141 -7.65 -17.19 -13.64
N THR A 142 -8.54 -16.41 -14.23
CA THR A 142 -8.67 -14.98 -13.98
C THR A 142 -9.67 -14.75 -12.87
N ILE A 143 -9.26 -14.06 -11.83
CA ILE A 143 -10.10 -13.66 -10.71
C ILE A 143 -10.44 -12.18 -10.90
N ARG A 144 -11.73 -11.84 -10.89
CA ARG A 144 -12.13 -10.43 -10.92
C ARG A 144 -11.99 -9.84 -9.53
N VAL A 145 -11.38 -8.66 -9.47
CA VAL A 145 -11.17 -7.93 -8.22
C VAL A 145 -12.19 -6.82 -8.12
N GLU A 146 -13.07 -6.92 -7.13
CA GLU A 146 -14.03 -5.88 -6.80
C GLU A 146 -13.54 -5.09 -5.59
N ARG A 147 -13.43 -3.77 -5.75
CA ARG A 147 -13.15 -2.88 -4.63
C ARG A 147 -14.42 -2.64 -3.82
N CYS A 148 -14.28 -2.64 -2.52
CA CYS A 148 -15.32 -2.27 -1.58
C CYS A 148 -14.86 -1.06 -0.76
N GLU A 149 -15.69 -0.64 0.19
CA GLU A 149 -15.34 0.45 1.09
C GLU A 149 -14.17 0.07 2.00
N ARG A 150 -13.46 1.09 2.51
CA ARG A 150 -12.45 0.95 3.56
C ARG A 150 -11.35 -0.06 3.24
N GLY A 151 -10.86 -0.08 1.99
CA GLY A 151 -9.75 -0.94 1.57
C GLY A 151 -10.10 -2.42 1.39
N ILE A 152 -11.37 -2.80 1.59
CA ILE A 152 -11.82 -4.19 1.42
C ILE A 152 -11.86 -4.53 -0.06
N VAL A 153 -11.48 -5.77 -0.37
CA VAL A 153 -11.47 -6.33 -1.72
C VAL A 153 -12.20 -7.67 -1.74
N ARG A 154 -13.02 -7.89 -2.76
CA ARG A 154 -13.68 -9.18 -3.01
C ARG A 154 -13.17 -9.81 -4.30
N PHE A 155 -12.96 -11.12 -4.25
CA PHE A 155 -12.61 -11.94 -5.41
C PHE A 155 -13.88 -12.57 -5.97
N LYS A 156 -14.11 -12.39 -7.26
CA LYS A 156 -15.25 -12.90 -8.03
C LYS A 156 -14.77 -13.80 -9.16
#